data_AF-A0A2E1QJ13-F1
#
_entry.id   AF-A0A2E1QJ13-F1
#
_cell.length_a   1.000
_cell.length_b   1.000
_cell.length_c   1.000
_cell.angle_alpha   90.00
_cell.angle_beta   90.00
_cell.angle_gamma   90.00
#
_symmetry.space_group_name_H-M   'P 1'
#
loop_
_entity.id
_entity.type
_entity.pdbx_description
1 polymer ?
#
loop_
_entity_poly.entity_id
_entity_poly.type
_entity_poly.pdbx_seq_one_letter_code
_entity_poly.pdbx_strand_id
1 'polypeptide(L)' 'NEERLTGLHETCSIKEFRYGVSDRGASIRIPMQTANDGFGYLEDRRPSANMDPYEVCAVLLETTCS' A
#
# COMPACT_ATOMS: atom_id res chain seq x y z
N ASN A 1 9.00 6.90 9.47
CA ASN A 1 8.81 5.97 8.33
C ASN A 1 9.86 6.16 7.22
N GLU A 2 10.57 7.30 7.17
CA GLU A 2 11.64 7.59 6.19
C GLU A 2 12.76 6.54 6.17
N GLU A 3 13.11 5.97 7.33
CA GLU A 3 14.13 4.91 7.44
C GLU A 3 13.68 3.56 6.87
N ARG A 4 12.36 3.33 6.74
CA ARG A 4 11.78 2.05 6.29
C ARG A 4 11.43 2.09 4.80
N LEU A 5 10.76 3.15 4.36
CA LEU A 5 10.30 3.33 2.98
C LEU A 5 11.42 3.91 2.11
N THR A 6 12.45 3.11 1.87
CA THR A 6 13.66 3.51 1.14
C THR A 6 13.68 3.05 -0.32
N GLY A 7 12.80 2.12 -0.70
CA GLY A 7 12.84 1.47 -2.02
C GLY A 7 13.70 0.19 -2.07
N LEU A 8 14.50 -0.10 -1.04
CA LEU A 8 15.49 -1.19 -1.05
C LEU A 8 14.98 -2.51 -0.45
N HIS A 9 13.95 -2.47 0.38
CA HIS A 9 13.50 -3.62 1.19
C HIS A 9 11.99 -3.84 1.09
N GLU A 10 11.56 -4.47 -0.01
CA GLU A 10 10.18 -4.90 -0.26
C GLU A 10 9.09 -3.84 -0.03
N THR A 11 9.40 -2.56 -0.29
CA THR A 11 8.45 -1.42 -0.28
C THR A 11 9.00 -0.26 -1.11
N CYS A 12 8.12 0.64 -1.58
CA CYS A 12 8.50 1.81 -2.37
C CYS A 12 9.15 2.92 -1.51
N SER A 13 9.90 3.81 -2.16
CA SER A 13 10.46 5.01 -1.52
C SER A 13 9.34 5.92 -1.03
N ILE A 14 9.53 6.59 0.12
CA ILE A 14 8.54 7.51 0.69
C ILE A 14 8.21 8.69 -0.24
N LYS A 15 9.10 9.01 -1.18
CA LYS A 15 8.96 10.13 -2.12
C LYS A 15 8.20 9.76 -3.39
N GLU A 16 7.93 8.48 -3.60
CA GLU A 16 7.32 7.96 -4.82
C GLU A 16 6.03 7.22 -4.50
N PHE A 17 5.06 7.32 -5.40
CA PHE A 17 3.84 6.55 -5.31
C PHE A 17 3.72 5.65 -6.53
N ARG A 18 3.62 4.34 -6.30
CA ARG A 18 3.47 3.35 -7.36
C ARG A 18 2.56 2.22 -6.91
N TYR A 19 1.82 1.64 -7.85
CA TYR A 19 1.07 0.41 -7.63
C TYR A 19 1.52 -0.68 -8.63
N GLY A 20 1.30 -1.94 -8.29
CA GLY A 20 1.61 -3.05 -9.20
C GLY A 20 0.92 -4.36 -8.83
N VAL A 21 0.72 -5.22 -9.85
CA VAL A 21 0.18 -6.57 -9.67
C VAL A 21 1.29 -7.47 -9.16
N SER A 22 1.07 -8.08 -7.99
CA SER A 22 2.04 -8.93 -7.28
C SER A 22 3.39 -8.25 -6.98
N ASP A 23 3.49 -6.92 -7.12
CA ASP A 23 4.71 -6.16 -6.89
C ASP A 23 4.82 -5.78 -5.40
N ARG A 24 5.78 -6.40 -4.70
CA ARG A 24 6.07 -6.06 -3.30
C ARG A 24 6.83 -4.74 -3.17
N GLY A 25 7.58 -4.31 -4.18
CA GLY A 25 8.32 -3.04 -4.18
C GLY A 25 7.43 -1.81 -4.43
N ALA A 26 6.14 -2.01 -4.70
CA ALA A 26 5.18 -0.92 -4.88
C ALA A 26 4.65 -0.37 -3.55
N SER A 27 4.09 0.84 -3.58
CA SER A 27 3.40 1.46 -2.44
C SER A 27 2.07 0.75 -2.17
N ILE A 28 1.33 0.45 -3.24
CA ILE A 28 0.10 -0.36 -3.22
C ILE A 28 0.34 -1.66 -3.99
N ARG A 29 0.02 -2.81 -3.40
CA ARG A 29 0.07 -4.11 -4.08
C ARG A 29 -1.34 -4.59 -4.40
N ILE A 30 -1.56 -5.03 -5.63
CA ILE A 30 -2.74 -5.81 -6.02
C ILE A 30 -2.33 -7.29 -6.02
N PRO A 31 -2.90 -8.15 -5.17
CA PRO A 31 -2.59 -9.58 -5.18
C PRO A 31 -2.85 -10.20 -6.57
N MET A 32 -2.02 -11.18 -6.95
CA MET A 32 -2.17 -11.87 -8.24
C MET A 32 -3.58 -12.47 -8.40
N GLN A 33 -4.12 -13.06 -7.33
CA GLN A 33 -5.47 -13.62 -7.34
C GLN A 33 -6.53 -12.55 -7.62
N THR A 34 -6.45 -11.39 -6.97
CA THR A 34 -7.38 -10.27 -7.23
C THR A 34 -7.30 -9.80 -8.68
N ALA A 35 -6.10 -9.74 -9.27
CA ALA A 35 -5.94 -9.38 -10.67
C ALA A 35 -6.53 -10.44 -11.61
N ASN A 36 -6.35 -11.72 -11.30
CA ASN A 36 -6.87 -12.83 -12.10
C ASN A 36 -8.40 -12.95 -12.02
N ASP A 37 -8.97 -12.79 -10.81
CA ASP A 37 -10.39 -12.96 -10.56
C ASP A 37 -11.20 -11.72 -10.96
N GLY A 38 -10.54 -10.56 -11.14
CA GLY A 38 -11.18 -9.29 -11.47
C GLY A 38 -11.87 -8.59 -10.29
N PHE A 39 -11.81 -9.19 -9.10
CA PHE A 39 -12.33 -8.65 -7.85
C PHE A 39 -11.48 -9.12 -6.65
N GLY A 40 -11.55 -8.41 -5.53
CA GLY A 40 -10.77 -8.71 -4.33
C GLY A 40 -10.38 -7.47 -3.56
N TYR A 41 -9.08 -7.32 -3.24
CA TYR A 41 -8.58 -6.22 -2.41
C TYR A 41 -7.27 -5.64 -2.91
N LEU A 42 -6.95 -4.43 -2.44
CA LEU A 42 -5.64 -3.81 -2.54
C LEU A 42 -4.95 -3.85 -1.18
N GLU A 43 -3.62 -3.83 -1.17
CA GLU A 43 -2.81 -3.79 0.04
C GLU A 43 -1.98 -2.51 0.04
N ASP A 44 -2.29 -1.56 0.95
CA ASP A 44 -1.42 -0.41 1.19
C ASP A 44 -0.26 -0.80 2.10
N ARG A 45 0.97 -0.74 1.56
CA ARG A 45 2.20 -1.20 2.24
C ARG A 45 2.99 -0.03 2.85
N ARG A 46 2.47 1.20 2.73
CA ARG A 46 3.07 2.42 3.27
C ARG A 46 2.93 2.58 4.78
N PRO A 47 1.83 2.18 5.44
CA PRO A 47 1.70 2.38 6.89
C PRO A 47 2.80 1.67 7.69
N SER A 48 3.31 2.32 8.73
CA SER A 48 4.36 1.76 9.61
C SER A 48 3.76 0.97 10.77
N ALA A 49 4.57 0.15 11.44
CA ALA A 49 4.11 -0.65 12.59
C ALA A 49 3.57 0.20 13.76
N ASN A 50 3.95 1.47 13.85
CA ASN A 50 3.51 2.43 14.87
C ASN A 50 2.42 3.40 14.39
N MET A 51 1.78 3.11 13.25
CA MET A 51 0.65 3.90 12.74
C MET A 51 -0.52 3.92 13.75
N ASP A 52 -1.31 4.98 13.76
CA ASP A 52 -2.64 4.94 14.37
C ASP A 52 -3.59 4.18 13.43
N PRO A 53 -4.17 3.05 13.86
CA PRO A 53 -5.03 2.25 13.01
C PRO A 53 -6.34 2.98 12.65
N TYR A 54 -6.86 3.85 13.51
CA TYR A 54 -8.11 4.56 13.26
C TYR A 54 -7.91 5.67 12.23
N GLU A 55 -6.84 6.47 12.38
CA GLU A 55 -6.55 7.55 11.44
C GLU A 55 -6.26 7.01 10.04
N VAL A 56 -5.42 5.98 9.92
CA VAL A 56 -5.08 5.43 8.60
C VAL A 56 -6.29 4.77 7.95
N CYS A 57 -7.12 4.03 8.69
CA CYS A 57 -8.34 3.46 8.12
C CYS A 57 -9.31 4.55 7.65
N ALA A 58 -9.47 5.62 8.44
CA ALA A 58 -10.33 6.74 8.09
C ALA A 58 -9.84 7.44 6.81
N VAL A 59 -8.54 7.75 6.73
CA VAL A 59 -7.94 8.40 5.55
C VAL A 59 -8.05 7.52 4.31
N LEU A 60 -7.86 6.20 4.44
CA LEU A 60 -8.05 5.27 3.32
C LEU A 60 -9.49 5.32 2.81
N LEU A 61 -10.47 5.18 3.70
CA LEU A 61 -11.89 5.21 3.34
C LEU A 61 -12.30 6.56 2.73
N GLU A 62 -11.88 7.66 3.34
CA GLU A 62 -12.13 9.01 2.83
C GLU A 62 -11.56 9.15 1.42
N THR A 63 -10.30 8.78 1.20
CA THR A 63 -9.64 8.96 -0.11
C THR A 63 -10.26 8.09 -1.21
N THR A 64 -10.78 6.90 -0.90
CA THR A 64 -11.27 5.94 -1.91
C THR A 64 -12.77 5.86 -2.08
N CYS A 65 -13.56 6.26 -1.08
CA CYS A 65 -14.99 6.01 -1.02
C CYS A 65 -15.84 7.27 -0.77
N SER A 66 -15.20 8.45 -0.63
CA SER A 66 -15.91 9.74 -0.73
C SER A 66 -15.90 10.26 -2.16
#